data_AF-A0A8W8HZE2-F1
#
_entry.id   AF-A0A8W8HZE2-F1
#
_cell.length_a   1.000
_cell.length_b   1.000
_cell.length_c   1.000
_cell.angle_alpha   90.00
_cell.angle_beta   90.00
_cell.angle_gamma   90.00
#
_symmetry.space_group_name_H-M   'P 1'
#
loop_
_entity.id
_entity.type
_entity.pdbx_description
1 polymer ?
#
loop_
_entity_poly.entity_id
_entity_poly.type
_entity_poly.pdbx_seq_one_letter_code
_entity_poly.pdbx_strand_id
1 'polypeptide(L)'
;GVITEVEKHQVKATDQHLMLALSFSGQTSNENKALHTEIEESKKEIEELKLTIQQLHQDNQRLKEEITPLVKSVTKDMKKKLVTLTERLINLERMVEHQPKREVLEKQEQAISSLKDDIKVSQEQITQLERAGPQGGRSQALVPQDVKNQLKTNEKQMAIQDIRLAELDLRFQVLETASYDGILMWKIRDYYRRKQEAKSGRTLSLYSQPFYTSRTGYKMCARVYLNGDGMGKGTHLSLFFVVMRGEYDALLPWPFQQKVSLMLLDQETFRRHVCDTFQPDTTSSSFKRPTTEMNVATGCPLFISHSVLETKTYLNDDTIFIKSLPPTLRICQKDDHNHTLYTRVRPIYIVFISKWRVDLPVS
;
A
#
# COMPACT_ATOMS: atom_id res chain seq x y z
N GLY A 1 87.13 -35.99 -3.55
CA GLY A 1 86.91 -35.12 -4.73
C GLY A 1 86.18 -33.88 -4.30
N VAL A 2 84.87 -33.98 -4.06
CA VAL A 2 84.00 -32.84 -3.77
C VAL A 2 84.34 -32.12 -2.45
N ILE A 3 84.60 -32.85 -1.37
CA ILE A 3 84.92 -32.24 -0.06
C ILE A 3 86.19 -31.37 -0.14
N THR A 4 87.23 -31.88 -0.80
CA THR A 4 88.49 -31.15 -1.01
C THR A 4 88.38 -29.97 -1.98
N GLU A 5 87.41 -29.99 -2.90
CA GLU A 5 87.10 -28.84 -3.78
C GLU A 5 86.31 -27.76 -3.04
N VAL A 6 85.37 -28.15 -2.18
CA VAL A 6 84.60 -27.22 -1.34
C VAL A 6 85.53 -26.50 -0.35
N GLU A 7 86.45 -27.21 0.30
CA GLU A 7 87.43 -26.59 1.21
C GLU A 7 88.35 -25.60 0.47
N LYS A 8 88.81 -25.94 -0.75
CA LYS A 8 89.61 -25.04 -1.58
C LYS A 8 88.82 -23.82 -2.05
N HIS A 9 87.55 -23.97 -2.38
CA HIS A 9 86.67 -22.85 -2.73
C HIS A 9 86.39 -21.97 -1.52
N GLN A 10 86.13 -22.57 -0.35
CA GLN A 10 85.86 -21.85 0.89
C GLN A 10 87.05 -20.96 1.30
N VAL A 11 88.29 -21.42 1.14
CA VAL A 11 89.50 -20.62 1.42
C VAL A 11 89.77 -19.56 0.36
N LYS A 12 89.40 -19.79 -0.90
CA LYS A 12 89.61 -18.81 -2.00
C LYS A 12 88.51 -17.76 -2.10
N ALA A 13 87.29 -18.10 -1.71
CA ALA A 13 86.09 -17.27 -1.85
C ALA A 13 85.58 -16.72 -0.51
N THR A 14 86.32 -16.92 0.59
CA THR A 14 86.00 -16.38 1.93
C THR A 14 85.68 -14.89 1.89
N ASP A 15 86.49 -14.10 1.17
CA ASP A 15 86.29 -12.66 1.04
C ASP A 15 84.97 -12.32 0.31
N GLN A 16 84.62 -13.09 -0.72
CA GLN A 16 83.37 -12.89 -1.46
C GLN A 16 82.16 -13.26 -0.61
N HIS A 17 82.23 -14.37 0.15
CA HIS A 17 81.17 -14.75 1.10
C HIS A 17 81.03 -13.72 2.22
N LEU A 18 82.14 -13.17 2.73
CA LEU A 18 82.13 -12.12 3.75
C LEU A 18 81.48 -10.84 3.21
N MET A 19 81.81 -10.44 1.98
CA MET A 19 81.20 -9.27 1.33
C MET A 19 79.71 -9.45 1.08
N LEU A 20 79.26 -10.63 0.65
CA LEU A 20 77.84 -10.94 0.50
C LEU A 20 77.11 -10.94 1.84
N ALA A 21 77.71 -11.50 2.89
CA ALA A 21 77.15 -11.49 4.24
C ALA A 21 77.05 -10.07 4.81
N LEU A 22 78.06 -9.22 4.58
CA LEU A 22 78.05 -7.81 4.97
C LEU A 22 76.99 -7.01 4.20
N SER A 23 76.86 -7.24 2.89
CA SER A 23 75.83 -6.62 2.06
C SER A 23 74.42 -7.02 2.53
N PHE A 24 74.20 -8.32 2.76
CA PHE A 24 72.93 -8.84 3.24
C PHE A 24 72.60 -8.29 4.63
N SER A 25 73.56 -8.32 5.57
CA SER A 25 73.38 -7.74 6.90
C SER A 25 73.10 -6.25 6.86
N GLY A 26 73.74 -5.50 5.95
CA GLY A 26 73.49 -4.08 5.73
C GLY A 26 72.09 -3.81 5.19
N GLN A 27 71.66 -4.59 4.21
CA GLN A 27 70.32 -4.50 3.63
C GLN A 27 69.24 -4.82 4.66
N THR A 28 69.36 -5.94 5.38
CA THR A 28 68.42 -6.32 6.45
C THR A 28 68.40 -5.27 7.57
N SER A 29 69.55 -4.67 7.91
CA SER A 29 69.61 -3.56 8.86
C SER A 29 68.84 -2.33 8.37
N ASN A 30 68.91 -2.01 7.08
CA ASN A 30 68.18 -0.88 6.50
C ASN A 30 66.66 -1.15 6.43
N GLU A 31 66.27 -2.35 6.03
CA GLU A 31 64.87 -2.80 6.03
C GLU A 31 64.27 -2.76 7.44
N ASN A 32 65.00 -3.24 8.45
CA ASN A 32 64.58 -3.14 9.85
C ASN A 32 64.38 -1.69 10.30
N LYS A 33 65.27 -0.76 9.91
CA LYS A 33 65.12 0.67 10.22
C LYS A 33 63.89 1.29 9.53
N ALA A 34 63.61 0.90 8.30
CA ALA A 34 62.42 1.36 7.57
C ALA A 34 61.13 0.86 8.26
N LEU A 35 61.06 -0.44 8.57
CA LEU A 35 59.94 -1.03 9.30
C LEU A 35 59.73 -0.40 10.68
N HIS A 36 60.80 -0.10 11.41
CA HIS A 36 60.70 0.60 12.70
C HIS A 36 60.11 2.00 12.56
N THR A 37 60.48 2.75 11.53
CA THR A 37 59.91 4.07 11.24
C THR A 37 58.41 3.97 10.93
N GLU A 38 58.01 3.04 10.07
CA GLU A 38 56.61 2.82 9.68
C GLU A 38 55.73 2.38 10.86
N ILE A 39 56.25 1.52 11.74
CA ILE A 39 55.58 1.13 12.98
C ILE A 39 55.37 2.35 13.89
N GLU A 40 56.35 3.24 13.99
CA GLU A 40 56.27 4.41 14.86
C GLU A 40 55.31 5.48 14.32
N GLU A 41 55.23 5.63 13.00
CA GLU A 41 54.20 6.44 12.33
C GLU A 41 52.80 5.85 12.56
N SER A 42 52.62 4.55 12.33
CA SER A 42 51.36 3.85 12.55
C SER A 42 50.88 3.97 14.00
N LYS A 43 51.78 3.93 15.00
CA LYS A 43 51.42 4.14 16.40
C LYS A 43 50.92 5.55 16.68
N LYS A 44 51.52 6.57 16.05
CA LYS A 44 51.06 7.96 16.20
C LYS A 44 49.65 8.13 15.64
N GLU A 45 49.39 7.56 14.46
CA GLU A 45 48.05 7.56 13.86
C GLU A 45 47.03 6.88 14.76
N ILE A 46 47.37 5.74 15.36
CA ILE A 46 46.48 5.03 16.29
C ILE A 46 46.12 5.91 17.50
N GLU A 47 47.08 6.63 18.08
CA GLU A 47 46.77 7.50 19.23
C GLU A 47 45.98 8.76 18.84
N GLU A 48 46.19 9.31 17.64
CA GLU A 48 45.33 10.39 17.11
C GLU A 48 43.89 9.90 16.87
N LEU A 49 43.72 8.70 16.31
CA LEU A 49 42.41 8.09 16.12
C LEU A 49 41.71 7.82 17.46
N LYS A 50 42.46 7.36 18.46
CA LYS A 50 41.92 7.09 19.80
C LYS A 50 41.43 8.37 20.50
N LEU A 51 42.18 9.46 20.38
CA LEU A 51 41.75 10.78 20.88
C LEU A 51 40.47 11.24 20.16
N THR A 52 40.41 11.06 18.84
CA THR A 52 39.23 11.41 18.05
C THR A 52 37.99 10.61 18.46
N ILE A 53 38.14 9.30 18.70
CA ILE A 53 37.06 8.41 19.17
C ILE A 53 36.58 8.85 20.55
N GLN A 54 37.48 9.21 21.46
CA GLN A 54 37.11 9.72 22.79
C GLN A 54 36.30 11.01 22.69
N GLN A 55 36.72 11.94 21.84
CA GLN A 55 35.99 13.19 21.62
C GLN A 55 34.58 12.92 21.06
N LEU A 56 34.47 12.09 20.01
CA LEU A 56 33.18 11.71 19.44
C LEU A 56 32.29 11.01 20.45
N HIS A 57 32.84 10.23 21.38
CA HIS A 57 32.07 9.58 22.44
C HIS A 57 31.47 10.62 23.40
N GLN A 58 32.26 11.61 23.81
CA GLN A 58 31.81 12.71 24.68
C GLN A 58 30.72 13.55 24.00
N ASP A 59 30.91 13.90 22.72
CA ASP A 59 29.93 14.68 21.96
C ASP A 59 28.61 13.91 21.80
N ASN A 60 28.66 12.61 21.53
CA ASN A 60 27.46 11.75 21.47
C ASN A 60 26.74 11.67 22.82
N GLN A 61 27.49 11.60 23.92
CA GLN A 61 26.89 11.58 25.26
C GLN A 61 26.18 12.90 25.57
N ARG A 62 26.82 14.04 25.25
CA ARG A 62 26.22 15.36 25.41
C ARG A 62 24.96 15.54 24.56
N LEU A 63 25.01 15.16 23.28
CA LEU A 63 23.84 15.20 22.40
C LEU A 63 22.69 14.34 22.93
N LYS A 64 22.99 13.18 23.51
CA LYS A 64 21.98 12.31 24.13
C LYS A 64 21.32 12.97 25.35
N GLU A 65 22.10 13.67 26.17
CA GLU A 65 21.60 14.42 27.32
C GLU A 65 20.74 15.62 26.90
N GLU A 66 21.05 16.28 25.78
CA GLU A 66 20.23 17.38 25.22
C GLU A 66 18.94 16.87 24.54
N ILE A 67 18.97 15.74 23.82
CA ILE A 67 17.81 15.20 23.09
C ILE A 67 16.79 14.57 24.04
N THR A 68 17.22 13.89 25.10
CA THR A 68 16.34 13.19 26.05
C THR A 68 15.23 14.08 26.65
N PRO A 69 15.50 15.28 27.18
CA PRO A 69 14.45 16.17 27.70
C PRO A 69 13.54 16.71 26.60
N LEU A 70 14.07 17.01 25.40
CA LEU A 70 13.24 17.43 24.26
C LEU A 70 12.22 16.35 23.88
N VAL A 71 12.67 15.09 23.75
CA VAL A 71 11.80 13.95 23.44
C VAL A 71 10.73 13.78 24.53
N LYS A 72 11.11 13.90 25.81
CA LYS A 72 10.14 13.84 26.92
C LYS A 72 9.09 14.96 26.85
N SER A 73 9.52 16.19 26.55
CA SER A 73 8.63 17.35 26.42
C SER A 73 7.65 17.16 25.25
N VAL A 74 8.15 16.83 24.07
CA VAL A 74 7.33 16.59 22.87
C VAL A 74 6.35 15.44 23.09
N THR A 75 6.79 14.36 23.73
CA THR A 75 5.91 13.22 24.06
C THR A 75 4.80 13.64 25.03
N LYS A 76 5.12 14.47 26.03
CA LYS A 76 4.13 14.98 27.00
C LYS A 76 3.10 15.88 26.30
N ASP A 77 3.54 16.77 25.43
CA ASP A 77 2.64 17.67 24.69
C ASP A 77 1.77 16.90 23.68
N MET A 78 2.33 15.90 23.01
CA MET A 78 1.58 15.03 22.12
C MET A 78 0.53 14.21 22.87
N LYS A 79 0.86 13.66 24.06
CA LYS A 79 -0.10 12.98 24.93
C LYS A 79 -1.24 13.90 25.35
N LYS A 80 -0.94 15.14 25.74
CA LYS A 80 -1.98 16.13 26.08
C LYS A 80 -2.91 16.42 24.89
N LYS A 81 -2.34 16.67 23.70
CA LYS A 81 -3.13 16.89 22.48
C LYS A 81 -4.00 15.68 22.13
N LEU A 82 -3.48 14.47 22.31
CA LEU A 82 -4.23 13.24 22.08
C LEU A 82 -5.44 13.16 23.00
N VAL A 83 -5.28 13.40 24.30
CA VAL A 83 -6.39 13.41 25.26
C VAL A 83 -7.45 14.43 24.86
N THR A 84 -7.06 15.67 24.53
CA THR A 84 -8.01 16.70 24.09
C THR A 84 -8.74 16.33 22.79
N LEU A 85 -8.05 15.68 21.85
CA LEU A 85 -8.68 15.20 20.61
C LEU A 85 -9.65 14.04 20.89
N THR A 86 -9.29 13.12 21.78
CA THR A 86 -10.16 12.01 22.21
C THR A 86 -11.42 12.54 22.89
N GLU A 87 -11.30 13.52 23.78
CA GLU A 87 -12.46 14.18 24.42
C GLU A 87 -13.39 14.84 23.39
N ARG A 88 -12.82 15.56 22.41
CA ARG A 88 -13.61 16.14 21.31
C ARG A 88 -14.29 15.08 20.46
N LEU A 89 -13.61 13.98 20.19
CA LEU A 89 -14.14 12.87 19.39
C LEU A 89 -15.31 12.20 20.12
N ILE A 90 -15.20 11.91 21.42
CA ILE A 90 -16.30 11.39 22.24
C ILE A 90 -17.51 12.35 22.23
N ASN A 91 -17.26 13.66 22.35
CA ASN A 91 -18.33 14.65 22.30
C ASN A 91 -19.01 14.69 20.92
N LEU A 92 -18.24 14.60 19.83
CA LEU A 92 -18.76 14.54 18.47
C LEU A 92 -19.53 13.24 18.22
N GLU A 93 -19.02 12.09 18.70
CA GLU A 93 -19.72 10.80 18.63
C GLU A 93 -21.07 10.88 19.35
N ARG A 94 -21.14 11.47 20.55
CA ARG A 94 -22.40 11.69 21.26
C ARG A 94 -23.36 12.62 20.50
N MET A 95 -22.85 13.67 19.87
CA MET A 95 -23.67 14.55 19.03
C MET A 95 -24.21 13.81 17.81
N VAL A 96 -23.36 13.05 17.12
CA VAL A 96 -23.73 12.26 15.93
C VAL A 96 -24.63 11.08 16.28
N GLU A 97 -24.57 10.52 17.47
CA GLU A 97 -25.43 9.41 17.89
C GLU A 97 -26.86 9.88 18.23
N HIS A 98 -27.01 11.09 18.75
CA HIS A 98 -28.31 11.64 19.14
C HIS A 98 -29.03 12.44 18.04
N GLN A 99 -28.32 13.04 17.10
CA GLN A 99 -28.88 14.00 16.14
C GLN A 99 -29.63 13.39 14.93
N PRO A 100 -29.14 12.33 14.24
CA PRO A 100 -29.83 11.75 13.09
C PRO A 100 -30.96 10.78 13.52
N LYS A 101 -30.86 10.13 14.68
CA LYS A 101 -31.94 9.23 15.15
C LYS A 101 -33.15 10.02 15.62
N ARG A 102 -32.98 11.10 16.39
CA ARG A 102 -34.11 11.82 17.00
C ARG A 102 -34.93 12.63 16.01
N GLU A 103 -34.29 13.40 15.12
CA GLU A 103 -35.02 14.16 14.10
C GLU A 103 -35.69 13.27 13.05
N VAL A 104 -35.06 12.15 12.69
CA VAL A 104 -35.65 11.19 11.73
C VAL A 104 -36.78 10.41 12.40
N LEU A 105 -36.63 9.99 13.66
CA LEU A 105 -37.72 9.34 14.41
C LEU A 105 -38.91 10.29 14.61
N GLU A 106 -38.71 11.55 14.98
CA GLU A 106 -39.81 12.51 15.15
C GLU A 106 -40.55 12.76 13.82
N LYS A 107 -39.82 12.89 12.70
CA LYS A 107 -40.43 13.03 11.37
C LYS A 107 -41.15 11.75 10.93
N GLN A 108 -40.60 10.58 11.26
CA GLN A 108 -41.25 9.29 10.97
C GLN A 108 -42.48 9.06 11.85
N GLU A 109 -42.46 9.43 13.13
CA GLU A 109 -43.63 9.37 14.03
C GLU A 109 -44.74 10.31 13.55
N GLN A 110 -44.40 11.54 13.13
CA GLN A 110 -45.37 12.47 12.56
C GLN A 110 -45.99 11.92 11.26
N ALA A 111 -45.19 11.33 10.37
CA ALA A 111 -45.67 10.73 9.13
C ALA A 111 -46.52 9.46 9.37
N ILE A 112 -46.14 8.64 10.35
CA ILE A 112 -46.92 7.46 10.76
C ILE A 112 -48.25 7.89 11.38
N SER A 113 -48.26 8.97 12.19
CA SER A 113 -49.48 9.53 12.76
C SER A 113 -50.42 10.03 11.65
N SER A 114 -49.91 10.78 10.68
CA SER A 114 -50.75 11.28 9.58
C SER A 114 -51.31 10.15 8.71
N LEU A 115 -50.48 9.15 8.38
CA LEU A 115 -50.93 7.97 7.64
C LEU A 115 -51.98 7.16 8.41
N LYS A 116 -51.88 7.11 9.73
CA LYS A 116 -52.86 6.43 10.59
C LYS A 116 -54.20 7.16 10.58
N ASP A 117 -54.18 8.50 10.56
CA ASP A 117 -55.38 9.32 10.42
C ASP A 117 -56.00 9.15 9.01
N ASP A 118 -55.19 9.13 7.95
CA ASP A 118 -55.64 8.91 6.57
C ASP A 118 -56.26 7.51 6.37
N ILE A 119 -55.67 6.48 6.99
CA ILE A 119 -56.22 5.11 7.00
C ILE A 119 -57.56 5.10 7.71
N LYS A 120 -57.70 5.81 8.84
CA LYS A 120 -58.94 5.86 9.60
C LYS A 120 -60.05 6.54 8.81
N VAL A 121 -59.75 7.66 8.14
CA VAL A 121 -60.69 8.34 7.23
C VAL A 121 -61.07 7.43 6.06
N SER A 122 -60.09 6.74 5.46
CA SER A 122 -60.34 5.79 4.36
C SER A 122 -61.19 4.60 4.81
N GLN A 123 -60.97 4.07 6.01
CA GLN A 123 -61.78 3.00 6.60
C GLN A 123 -63.21 3.46 6.88
N GLU A 124 -63.41 4.69 7.37
CA GLU A 124 -64.74 5.28 7.56
C GLU A 124 -65.46 5.48 6.23
N GLN A 125 -64.76 5.91 5.17
CA GLN A 125 -65.31 6.03 3.82
C GLN A 125 -65.67 4.67 3.20
N ILE A 126 -64.83 3.65 3.37
CA ILE A 126 -65.11 2.28 2.93
C ILE A 126 -66.32 1.73 3.69
N THR A 127 -66.40 1.92 5.00
CA THR A 127 -67.55 1.47 5.81
C THR A 127 -68.85 2.18 5.40
N GLN A 128 -68.77 3.45 5.00
CA GLN A 128 -69.92 4.21 4.48
C GLN A 128 -70.34 3.71 3.09
N LEU A 129 -69.38 3.37 2.23
CA LEU A 129 -69.62 2.77 0.91
C LEU A 129 -70.18 1.35 1.01
N GLU A 130 -69.75 0.56 1.99
CA GLU A 130 -70.27 -0.78 2.26
C GLU A 130 -71.67 -0.76 2.88
N ARG A 131 -72.01 0.27 3.67
CA ARG A 131 -73.38 0.50 4.20
C ARG A 131 -74.34 1.02 3.14
N ALA A 132 -73.85 1.70 2.11
CA ALA A 132 -74.61 2.00 0.90
C ALA A 132 -74.69 0.73 0.03
N GLY A 133 -75.65 -0.15 0.35
CA GLY A 133 -75.84 -1.42 -0.36
C GLY A 133 -75.94 -1.27 -1.90
N PRO A 134 -75.79 -2.39 -2.64
CA PRO A 134 -75.61 -2.40 -4.09
C PRO A 134 -76.92 -2.06 -4.82
N GLN A 135 -77.25 -0.77 -4.91
CA GLN A 135 -78.23 -0.28 -5.87
C GLN A 135 -77.53 0.03 -7.19
N GLY A 136 -77.63 -0.95 -8.10
CA GLY A 136 -77.87 -0.71 -9.52
C GLY A 136 -76.79 0.04 -10.30
N GLY A 137 -75.97 -0.71 -11.03
CA GLY A 137 -75.31 -0.19 -12.23
C GLY A 137 -73.89 -0.67 -12.37
N ARG A 138 -73.65 -1.47 -13.42
CA ARG A 138 -72.31 -1.82 -13.93
C ARG A 138 -71.44 -0.57 -14.06
N SER A 139 -70.56 -0.36 -13.10
CA SER A 139 -69.41 0.51 -13.24
C SER A 139 -68.23 -0.22 -12.65
N GLN A 140 -67.43 -0.79 -13.53
CA GLN A 140 -66.07 -1.25 -13.28
C GLN A 140 -65.40 -0.21 -12.37
N ALA A 141 -65.12 -0.56 -11.11
CA ALA A 141 -64.51 0.35 -10.15
C ALA A 141 -63.11 0.71 -10.65
N LEU A 142 -63.06 1.77 -11.45
CA LEU A 142 -61.83 2.37 -11.95
C LEU A 142 -61.15 2.96 -10.73
N VAL A 143 -60.09 2.29 -10.25
CA VAL A 143 -59.12 2.87 -9.32
C VAL A 143 -58.84 4.30 -9.80
N PRO A 144 -59.10 5.34 -8.99
CA PRO A 144 -58.95 6.72 -9.43
C PRO A 144 -57.57 6.92 -10.07
N GLN A 145 -57.55 7.51 -11.27
CA GLN A 145 -56.34 7.65 -12.08
C GLN A 145 -55.22 8.34 -11.27
N ASP A 146 -55.59 9.25 -10.36
CA ASP A 146 -54.69 9.95 -9.45
C ASP A 146 -54.01 9.02 -8.44
N VAL A 147 -54.73 8.07 -7.84
CA VAL A 147 -54.15 7.07 -6.92
C VAL A 147 -53.19 6.15 -7.70
N LYS A 148 -53.56 5.78 -8.93
CA LYS A 148 -52.71 4.98 -9.81
C LYS A 148 -51.44 5.72 -10.23
N ASN A 149 -51.53 7.04 -10.42
CA ASN A 149 -50.39 7.90 -10.73
C ASN A 149 -49.50 8.14 -9.51
N GLN A 150 -50.08 8.29 -8.31
CA GLN A 150 -49.35 8.40 -7.05
C GLN A 150 -48.60 7.11 -6.72
N LEU A 151 -49.24 5.94 -6.88
CA LEU A 151 -48.58 4.64 -6.70
C LEU A 151 -47.37 4.49 -7.64
N LYS A 152 -47.53 4.82 -8.93
CA LYS A 152 -46.40 4.82 -9.88
C LYS A 152 -45.28 5.79 -9.50
N THR A 153 -45.61 6.92 -8.88
CA THR A 153 -44.62 7.91 -8.45
C THR A 153 -43.88 7.41 -7.21
N ASN A 154 -44.59 6.82 -6.25
CA ASN A 154 -44.02 6.22 -5.05
C ASN A 154 -43.13 5.02 -5.40
N GLU A 155 -43.55 4.16 -6.33
CA GLU A 155 -42.73 3.04 -6.84
C GLU A 155 -41.42 3.53 -7.44
N LYS A 156 -41.45 4.60 -8.25
CA LYS A 156 -40.23 5.23 -8.78
C LYS A 156 -39.36 5.80 -7.67
N GLN A 157 -39.96 6.41 -6.66
CA GLN A 157 -39.24 7.02 -5.55
C GLN A 157 -38.59 5.96 -4.64
N MET A 158 -39.27 4.84 -4.41
CA MET A 158 -38.72 3.66 -3.73
C MET A 158 -37.52 3.08 -4.51
N ALA A 159 -37.63 2.90 -5.82
CA ALA A 159 -36.53 2.40 -6.64
C ALA A 159 -35.29 3.32 -6.56
N ILE A 160 -35.49 4.64 -6.53
CA ILE A 160 -34.40 5.61 -6.33
C ILE A 160 -33.79 5.49 -4.92
N GLN A 161 -34.62 5.27 -3.90
CA GLN A 161 -34.14 5.07 -2.53
C GLN A 161 -33.33 3.79 -2.40
N ASP A 162 -33.74 2.69 -3.03
CA ASP A 162 -32.99 1.43 -3.05
C ASP A 162 -31.60 1.61 -3.67
N ILE A 163 -31.50 2.38 -4.77
CA ILE A 163 -30.22 2.71 -5.40
C ILE A 163 -29.34 3.52 -4.44
N ARG A 164 -29.89 4.52 -3.74
CA ARG A 164 -29.15 5.34 -2.78
C ARG A 164 -28.68 4.53 -1.58
N LEU A 165 -29.49 3.59 -1.09
CA LEU A 165 -29.10 2.68 -0.02
C LEU A 165 -27.95 1.79 -0.44
N ALA A 166 -27.98 1.23 -1.65
CA ALA A 166 -26.87 0.45 -2.20
C ALA A 166 -25.58 1.29 -2.36
N GLU A 167 -25.69 2.56 -2.77
CA GLU A 167 -24.55 3.47 -2.86
C GLU A 167 -23.96 3.80 -1.47
N LEU A 168 -24.80 4.02 -0.46
CA LEU A 168 -24.36 4.25 0.91
C LEU A 168 -23.70 3.00 1.50
N ASP A 169 -24.25 1.81 1.27
CA ASP A 169 -23.66 0.54 1.71
C ASP A 169 -22.26 0.34 1.13
N LEU A 170 -22.09 0.62 -0.17
CA LEU A 170 -20.77 0.61 -0.81
C LEU A 170 -19.81 1.63 -0.19
N ARG A 171 -20.31 2.85 0.11
CA ARG A 171 -19.51 3.89 0.77
C ARG A 171 -19.08 3.48 2.18
N PHE A 172 -19.97 2.84 2.95
CA PHE A 172 -19.64 2.33 4.28
C PHE A 172 -18.56 1.24 4.20
N GLN A 173 -18.70 0.28 3.30
CA GLN A 173 -17.71 -0.77 3.09
C GLN A 173 -16.32 -0.22 2.73
N VAL A 174 -16.27 0.84 1.92
CA VAL A 174 -15.01 1.54 1.59
C VAL A 174 -14.43 2.24 2.82
N LEU A 175 -15.25 2.92 3.62
CA LEU A 175 -14.79 3.64 4.81
C LEU A 175 -14.29 2.69 5.91
N GLU A 176 -14.93 1.53 6.08
CA GLU A 176 -14.50 0.49 7.04
C GLU A 176 -13.13 -0.10 6.70
N THR A 177 -12.75 -0.08 5.42
CA THR A 177 -11.53 -0.72 4.93
C THR A 177 -10.44 0.27 4.51
N ALA A 178 -10.74 1.57 4.51
CA ALA A 178 -9.80 2.63 4.16
C ALA A 178 -8.72 2.77 5.23
N SER A 179 -7.45 2.80 4.79
CA SER A 179 -6.31 3.06 5.67
C SER A 179 -5.72 4.44 5.44
N TYR A 180 -5.15 5.03 6.49
CA TYR A 180 -4.54 6.38 6.47
C TYR A 180 -3.07 6.40 6.92
N ASP A 181 -2.41 5.24 6.92
CA ASP A 181 -1.00 5.06 7.32
C ASP A 181 -0.10 4.66 6.15
N GLY A 182 -0.61 4.72 4.92
CA GLY A 182 0.06 4.28 3.70
C GLY A 182 0.06 2.77 3.48
N ILE A 183 -0.61 1.99 4.34
CA ILE A 183 -0.68 0.53 4.23
C ILE A 183 -2.01 0.11 3.59
N LEU A 184 -1.95 -0.75 2.59
CA LEU A 184 -3.13 -1.43 2.05
C LEU A 184 -3.13 -2.89 2.52
N MET A 185 -4.27 -3.37 3.01
CA MET A 185 -4.56 -4.80 3.17
C MET A 185 -5.76 -5.16 2.30
N TRP A 186 -5.52 -5.91 1.22
CA TRP A 186 -6.55 -6.25 0.26
C TRP A 186 -6.80 -7.76 0.22
N LYS A 187 -8.01 -8.16 0.64
CA LYS A 187 -8.49 -9.54 0.61
C LYS A 187 -9.32 -9.77 -0.65
N ILE A 188 -8.88 -10.65 -1.53
CA ILE A 188 -9.62 -11.04 -2.74
C ILE A 188 -10.16 -12.44 -2.53
N ARG A 189 -11.48 -12.55 -2.40
CA ARG A 189 -12.23 -13.82 -2.24
C ARG A 189 -12.74 -14.33 -3.58
N ASP A 190 -13.12 -15.59 -3.64
CA ASP A 190 -13.66 -16.26 -4.84
C ASP A 190 -12.69 -16.20 -6.02
N TYR A 191 -11.41 -16.48 -5.77
CA TYR A 191 -10.33 -16.34 -6.75
C TYR A 191 -10.64 -17.09 -8.05
N TYR A 192 -11.05 -18.35 -7.99
CA TYR A 192 -11.33 -19.15 -9.19
C TYR A 192 -12.46 -18.54 -10.03
N ARG A 193 -13.56 -18.13 -9.40
CA ARG A 193 -14.68 -17.48 -10.08
C ARG A 193 -14.23 -16.18 -10.75
N ARG A 194 -13.56 -15.29 -10.02
CA ARG A 194 -13.11 -14.00 -10.54
C ARG A 194 -12.04 -14.15 -11.63
N LYS A 195 -11.19 -15.18 -11.55
CA LYS A 195 -10.22 -15.51 -12.61
C LYS A 195 -10.94 -15.97 -13.88
N GLN A 196 -11.98 -16.80 -13.77
CA GLN A 196 -12.78 -17.21 -14.93
C GLN A 196 -13.50 -16.02 -15.57
N GLU A 197 -14.01 -15.08 -14.79
CA GLU A 197 -14.60 -13.83 -15.29
C GLU A 197 -13.58 -12.93 -16.01
N ALA A 198 -12.33 -12.92 -15.55
CA ALA A 198 -11.24 -12.24 -16.23
C ALA A 198 -10.84 -12.95 -17.54
N LYS A 199 -10.91 -14.29 -17.58
CA LYS A 199 -10.67 -15.08 -18.80
C LYS A 199 -11.76 -14.88 -19.85
N SER A 200 -13.03 -14.83 -19.43
CA SER A 200 -14.16 -14.62 -20.33
C SER A 200 -14.32 -13.17 -20.78
N GLY A 201 -13.54 -12.24 -20.22
CA GLY A 201 -13.60 -10.82 -20.53
C GLY A 201 -14.71 -10.06 -19.81
N ARG A 202 -15.50 -10.72 -18.96
CA ARG A 202 -16.58 -10.10 -18.18
C ARG A 202 -16.04 -9.07 -17.18
N THR A 203 -14.92 -9.39 -16.53
CA THR A 203 -14.28 -8.48 -15.56
C THR A 203 -12.77 -8.64 -15.62
N LEU A 204 -12.11 -7.81 -16.43
CA LEU A 204 -10.68 -7.92 -16.73
C LEU A 204 -9.77 -7.64 -15.52
N SER A 205 -10.15 -6.69 -14.67
CA SER A 205 -9.34 -6.23 -13.54
C SER A 205 -10.21 -5.85 -12.35
N LEU A 206 -9.62 -5.91 -11.15
CA LEU A 206 -10.23 -5.44 -9.92
C LEU A 206 -9.43 -4.26 -9.35
N TYR A 207 -10.12 -3.37 -8.66
CA TYR A 207 -9.50 -2.31 -7.86
C TYR A 207 -9.64 -2.63 -6.37
N SER A 208 -8.62 -2.30 -5.59
CA SER A 208 -8.70 -2.32 -4.13
C SER A 208 -9.55 -1.16 -3.63
N GLN A 209 -9.88 -1.20 -2.34
CA GLN A 209 -10.31 0.01 -1.65
C GLN A 209 -9.20 1.09 -1.72
N PRO A 210 -9.57 2.38 -1.73
CA PRO A 210 -8.62 3.47 -1.58
C PRO A 210 -7.89 3.41 -0.25
N PHE A 211 -6.61 3.77 -0.26
CA PHE A 211 -5.79 3.96 0.93
C PHE A 211 -4.97 5.24 0.79
N TYR A 212 -4.59 5.82 1.92
CA TYR A 212 -4.00 7.15 1.98
C TYR A 212 -2.66 7.12 2.71
N THR A 213 -1.72 7.95 2.29
CA THR A 213 -0.43 8.09 3.00
C THR A 213 -0.58 8.74 4.38
N SER A 214 -1.61 9.57 4.55
CA SER A 214 -1.99 10.23 5.80
C SER A 214 -3.46 10.71 5.70
N ARG A 215 -4.05 11.21 6.79
CA ARG A 215 -5.42 11.76 6.78
C ARG A 215 -5.64 12.87 5.75
N THR A 216 -4.60 13.64 5.43
CA THR A 216 -4.61 14.68 4.40
C THR A 216 -3.58 14.40 3.30
N GLY A 217 -3.29 13.12 3.06
CA GLY A 217 -2.23 12.65 2.18
C GLY A 217 -2.71 12.26 0.79
N TYR A 218 -1.83 11.60 0.03
CA TYR A 218 -2.17 11.11 -1.31
C TYR A 218 -3.22 10.01 -1.23
N LYS A 219 -4.20 10.04 -2.13
CA LYS A 219 -5.17 8.95 -2.32
C LYS A 219 -4.63 7.97 -3.35
N MET A 220 -4.63 6.68 -3.03
CA MET A 220 -4.05 5.63 -3.87
C MET A 220 -4.94 4.39 -3.86
N CYS A 221 -4.80 3.53 -4.87
CA CYS A 221 -5.36 2.18 -4.85
C CYS A 221 -4.46 1.20 -5.60
N ALA A 222 -4.70 -0.09 -5.43
CA ALA A 222 -4.09 -1.13 -6.23
C ALA A 222 -5.06 -1.63 -7.30
N ARG A 223 -4.51 -2.06 -8.43
CA ARG A 223 -5.26 -2.68 -9.53
C ARG A 223 -4.63 -4.03 -9.87
N VAL A 224 -5.44 -5.08 -9.90
CA VAL A 224 -4.97 -6.45 -10.20
C VAL A 224 -5.67 -7.02 -11.42
N TYR A 225 -4.92 -7.75 -12.23
CA TYR A 225 -5.44 -8.57 -13.33
C TYR A 225 -5.18 -10.04 -12.98
N LEU A 226 -6.22 -10.75 -12.54
CA LEU A 226 -6.10 -12.15 -12.12
C LEU A 226 -5.70 -13.07 -13.28
N ASN A 227 -6.10 -12.74 -14.50
CA ASN A 227 -5.69 -13.44 -15.72
C ASN A 227 -4.50 -12.75 -16.43
N GLY A 228 -3.83 -11.81 -15.77
CA GLY A 228 -2.68 -11.09 -16.31
C GLY A 228 -3.02 -10.03 -17.36
N ASP A 229 -2.07 -9.12 -17.57
CA ASP A 229 -2.14 -8.02 -18.53
C ASP A 229 -0.81 -7.91 -19.31
N GLY A 230 -0.88 -7.36 -20.53
CA GLY A 230 0.27 -7.22 -21.42
C GLY A 230 1.04 -8.52 -21.63
N MET A 231 2.35 -8.51 -21.33
CA MET A 231 3.24 -9.67 -21.46
C MET A 231 2.89 -10.83 -20.50
N GLY A 232 2.18 -10.56 -19.41
CA GLY A 232 1.76 -11.57 -18.44
C GLY A 232 0.39 -12.17 -18.69
N LYS A 233 -0.31 -11.73 -19.74
CA LYS A 233 -1.68 -12.16 -20.04
C LYS A 233 -1.75 -13.69 -20.20
N GLY A 234 -2.67 -14.30 -19.48
CA GLY A 234 -2.95 -15.74 -19.47
C GLY A 234 -1.96 -16.60 -18.68
N THR A 235 -0.83 -16.05 -18.23
CA THR A 235 0.26 -16.84 -17.61
C THR A 235 0.62 -16.37 -16.20
N HIS A 236 0.45 -15.08 -15.92
CA HIS A 236 0.80 -14.44 -14.66
C HIS A 236 -0.40 -13.68 -14.10
N LEU A 237 -0.36 -13.43 -12.79
CA LEU A 237 -1.15 -12.36 -12.18
C LEU A 237 -0.34 -11.07 -12.31
N SER A 238 -0.98 -10.01 -12.80
CA SER A 238 -0.37 -8.68 -12.92
C SER A 238 -0.89 -7.76 -11.84
N LEU A 239 0.00 -7.01 -11.21
CA LEU A 239 -0.33 -6.14 -10.09
C LEU A 239 0.21 -4.73 -10.32
N PHE A 240 -0.66 -3.75 -10.14
CA PHE A 240 -0.36 -2.35 -10.41
C PHE A 240 -0.78 -1.46 -9.24
N PHE A 241 -0.09 -0.35 -9.11
CA PHE A 241 -0.37 0.75 -8.22
C PHE A 241 -0.96 1.94 -9.02
N VAL A 242 -1.90 2.64 -8.40
CA VAL A 242 -2.63 3.73 -9.01
C VAL A 242 -2.67 4.91 -8.04
N VAL A 243 -2.26 6.08 -8.53
CA VAL A 243 -2.52 7.35 -7.85
C VAL A 243 -3.90 7.84 -8.25
N MET A 244 -4.74 8.18 -7.27
CA MET A 244 -6.09 8.70 -7.48
C MET A 244 -6.15 10.18 -7.13
N ARG A 245 -7.15 10.88 -7.67
CA ARG A 245 -7.44 12.27 -7.31
C ARG A 245 -7.87 12.36 -5.85
N GLY A 246 -7.09 13.06 -5.05
CA GLY A 246 -7.36 13.34 -3.64
C GLY A 246 -7.94 14.73 -3.40
N GLU A 247 -8.65 14.89 -2.28
CA GLU A 247 -9.21 16.19 -1.86
C GLU A 247 -8.12 17.23 -1.54
N TYR A 248 -6.96 16.75 -1.08
CA TYR A 248 -5.84 17.59 -0.63
C TYR A 248 -4.71 17.70 -1.66
N ASP A 249 -4.91 17.27 -2.91
CA ASP A 249 -3.87 17.24 -3.95
C ASP A 249 -3.22 18.61 -4.19
N ALA A 250 -3.92 19.71 -3.92
CA ALA A 250 -3.38 21.07 -4.04
C ALA A 250 -2.29 21.40 -3.00
N LEU A 251 -2.27 20.69 -1.86
CA LEU A 251 -1.36 20.90 -0.75
C LEU A 251 -0.17 19.93 -0.76
N LEU A 252 -0.19 18.92 -1.63
CA LEU A 252 0.79 17.86 -1.68
C LEU A 252 1.88 18.15 -2.72
N PRO A 253 3.13 17.70 -2.50
CA PRO A 253 4.18 17.83 -3.50
C PRO A 253 3.90 16.94 -4.72
N TRP A 254 4.25 17.40 -5.91
CA TRP A 254 4.09 16.64 -7.16
C TRP A 254 5.34 16.75 -8.03
N PRO A 255 5.69 15.71 -8.83
CA PRO A 255 5.03 14.40 -8.96
C PRO A 255 5.17 13.54 -7.69
N PHE A 256 4.41 12.47 -7.57
CA PHE A 256 4.49 11.49 -6.47
C PHE A 256 5.86 10.78 -6.50
N GLN A 257 6.60 10.80 -5.39
CA GLN A 257 7.98 10.29 -5.30
C GLN A 257 8.17 9.22 -4.22
N GLN A 258 7.11 8.83 -3.52
CA GLN A 258 7.24 7.88 -2.43
C GLN A 258 7.43 6.47 -3.00
N LYS A 259 8.48 5.78 -2.55
CA LYS A 259 8.71 4.37 -2.90
C LYS A 259 7.50 3.54 -2.47
N VAL A 260 7.08 2.57 -3.26
CA VAL A 260 5.94 1.70 -2.93
C VAL A 260 6.36 0.25 -3.05
N SER A 261 6.03 -0.56 -2.04
CA SER A 261 6.20 -2.02 -2.10
C SER A 261 4.84 -2.69 -2.22
N LEU A 262 4.66 -3.49 -3.26
CA LEU A 262 3.49 -4.33 -3.47
C LEU A 262 3.86 -5.77 -3.17
N MET A 263 3.01 -6.45 -2.40
CA MET A 263 3.28 -7.81 -1.95
C MET A 263 2.06 -8.71 -2.08
N LEU A 264 2.30 -9.98 -2.43
CA LEU A 264 1.37 -11.07 -2.23
C LEU A 264 1.80 -11.87 -1.00
N LEU A 265 0.88 -12.06 -0.07
CA LEU A 265 1.18 -12.72 1.19
C LEU A 265 1.15 -14.24 1.06
N ASP A 266 2.27 -14.87 1.37
CA ASP A 266 2.33 -16.25 1.86
C ASP A 266 1.44 -16.43 3.10
N GLN A 267 0.46 -17.33 2.99
CA GLN A 267 -0.55 -17.69 3.99
C GLN A 267 -0.19 -18.95 4.78
N GLU A 268 0.84 -19.70 4.36
CA GLU A 268 1.23 -20.95 4.98
C GLU A 268 2.32 -20.72 6.02
N THR A 269 3.44 -20.12 5.62
CA THR A 269 4.58 -19.89 6.53
C THR A 269 4.72 -18.45 6.98
N PHE A 270 4.02 -17.52 6.32
CA PHE A 270 4.13 -16.06 6.51
C PHE A 270 5.58 -15.54 6.42
N ARG A 271 6.43 -16.24 5.67
CA ARG A 271 7.86 -15.92 5.52
C ARG A 271 8.24 -15.63 4.09
N ARG A 272 7.58 -16.26 3.11
CA ARG A 272 7.94 -16.19 1.70
C ARG A 272 6.97 -15.34 0.90
N HIS A 273 6.69 -14.13 1.39
CA HIS A 273 5.88 -13.17 0.65
C HIS A 273 6.56 -12.80 -0.67
N VAL A 274 5.79 -12.77 -1.78
CA VAL A 274 6.29 -12.25 -3.05
C VAL A 274 6.18 -10.75 -3.00
N CYS A 275 7.29 -10.04 -3.20
CA CYS A 275 7.38 -8.60 -3.03
C CYS A 275 8.06 -7.98 -4.23
N ASP A 276 7.48 -6.88 -4.73
CA ASP A 276 8.16 -6.01 -5.67
C ASP A 276 8.06 -4.56 -5.17
N THR A 277 9.19 -3.86 -5.21
CA THR A 277 9.30 -2.49 -4.76
C THR A 277 9.80 -1.64 -5.90
N PHE A 278 9.02 -0.63 -6.25
CA PHE A 278 9.40 0.32 -7.28
C PHE A 278 9.54 1.73 -6.72
N GLN A 279 10.45 2.48 -7.34
CA GLN A 279 10.60 3.91 -7.14
C GLN A 279 9.81 4.62 -8.25
N PRO A 280 8.85 5.50 -7.91
CA PRO A 280 8.14 6.27 -8.93
C PRO A 280 9.07 7.06 -9.83
N ASP A 281 8.86 6.94 -11.14
CA ASP A 281 9.55 7.75 -12.15
C ASP A 281 8.86 9.13 -12.25
N THR A 282 9.55 10.18 -11.84
CA THR A 282 9.02 11.55 -11.81
C THR A 282 8.69 12.09 -13.21
N THR A 283 9.23 11.51 -14.27
CA THR A 283 8.95 11.91 -15.66
C THR A 283 7.63 11.31 -16.18
N SER A 284 7.21 10.17 -15.62
CA SER A 284 6.01 9.45 -16.01
C SER A 284 4.73 10.21 -15.64
N SER A 285 3.76 10.22 -16.56
CA SER A 285 2.42 10.80 -16.32
C SER A 285 1.66 10.10 -15.20
N SER A 286 1.98 8.85 -14.91
CA SER A 286 1.34 8.03 -13.86
C SER A 286 1.48 8.62 -12.45
N PHE A 287 2.53 9.41 -12.23
CA PHE A 287 2.84 10.00 -10.93
C PHE A 287 2.66 11.52 -10.89
N LYS A 288 2.24 12.15 -11.99
CA LYS A 288 1.91 13.59 -11.98
C LYS A 288 0.63 13.83 -11.19
N ARG A 289 0.39 15.09 -10.83
CA ARG A 289 -0.86 15.49 -10.16
C ARG A 289 -2.07 15.02 -10.98
N PRO A 290 -3.00 14.25 -10.39
CA PRO A 290 -4.18 13.75 -11.09
C PRO A 290 -5.03 14.89 -11.67
N THR A 291 -5.33 14.78 -12.96
CA THR A 291 -6.32 15.63 -13.65
C THR A 291 -7.66 14.90 -13.80
N THR A 292 -7.63 13.57 -13.83
CA THR A 292 -8.77 12.65 -13.84
C THR A 292 -8.90 11.95 -12.48
N GLU A 293 -10.00 11.19 -12.27
CA GLU A 293 -10.22 10.42 -11.04
C GLU A 293 -9.05 9.47 -10.69
N MET A 294 -8.43 8.87 -11.71
CA MET A 294 -7.30 7.97 -11.57
C MET A 294 -6.23 8.28 -12.62
N ASN A 295 -4.97 8.15 -12.24
CA ASN A 295 -3.85 8.17 -13.16
C ASN A 295 -3.68 6.82 -13.87
N VAL A 296 -2.78 6.77 -14.85
CA VAL A 296 -2.33 5.53 -15.46
C VAL A 296 -1.70 4.63 -14.39
N ALA A 297 -2.12 3.37 -14.35
CA ALA A 297 -1.61 2.38 -13.41
C ALA A 297 -0.15 2.03 -13.74
N THR A 298 0.71 1.90 -12.73
CA THR A 298 2.11 1.49 -12.87
C THR A 298 2.42 0.31 -11.96
N GLY A 299 3.14 -0.68 -12.46
CA GLY A 299 3.46 -1.88 -11.69
C GLY A 299 4.02 -2.98 -12.58
N CYS A 300 3.68 -4.22 -12.25
CA CYS A 300 4.42 -5.39 -12.68
C CYS A 300 3.50 -6.36 -13.45
N PRO A 301 3.58 -6.40 -14.78
CA PRO A 301 2.81 -7.34 -15.61
C PRO A 301 3.09 -8.81 -15.28
N LEU A 302 4.33 -9.13 -14.89
CA LEU A 302 4.80 -10.48 -14.56
C LEU A 302 5.03 -10.65 -13.06
N PHE A 303 4.09 -10.20 -12.22
CA PHE A 303 4.28 -10.17 -10.76
C PHE A 303 4.45 -11.57 -10.15
N ILE A 304 3.57 -12.52 -10.51
CA ILE A 304 3.68 -13.93 -10.09
C ILE A 304 3.06 -14.84 -11.14
N SER A 305 3.68 -15.97 -11.45
CA SER A 305 3.10 -16.96 -12.37
C SER A 305 1.87 -17.62 -11.74
N HIS A 306 0.89 -17.99 -12.57
CA HIS A 306 -0.27 -18.73 -12.07
C HIS A 306 0.11 -20.06 -11.43
N SER A 307 1.14 -20.74 -11.96
CA SER A 307 1.62 -22.01 -11.42
C SER A 307 2.13 -21.90 -9.99
N VAL A 308 2.75 -20.78 -9.62
CA VAL A 308 3.24 -20.53 -8.25
C VAL A 308 2.11 -19.99 -7.38
N LEU A 309 1.29 -19.08 -7.90
CA LEU A 309 0.17 -18.47 -7.18
C LEU A 309 -0.88 -19.49 -6.73
N GLU A 310 -1.21 -20.46 -7.57
CA GLU A 310 -2.26 -21.48 -7.29
C GLU A 310 -1.79 -22.62 -6.37
N THR A 311 -0.68 -22.41 -5.66
CA THR A 311 -0.22 -23.29 -4.59
C THR A 311 -0.85 -22.91 -3.26
N LYS A 312 -0.93 -23.86 -2.31
CA LYS A 312 -1.48 -23.63 -0.96
C LYS A 312 -0.76 -22.54 -0.17
N THR A 313 0.48 -22.22 -0.56
CA THR A 313 1.29 -21.17 0.08
C THR A 313 0.68 -19.78 -0.15
N TYR A 314 0.08 -19.50 -1.31
CA TYR A 314 -0.46 -18.16 -1.62
C TYR A 314 -1.97 -18.13 -1.81
N LEU A 315 -2.57 -19.24 -2.24
CA LEU A 315 -4.02 -19.39 -2.41
C LEU A 315 -4.54 -20.39 -1.37
N ASN A 316 -5.29 -19.89 -0.40
CA ASN A 316 -5.95 -20.70 0.62
C ASN A 316 -7.42 -20.27 0.76
N ASP A 317 -8.33 -21.22 0.94
CA ASP A 317 -9.78 -20.98 1.01
C ASP A 317 -10.32 -20.07 -0.11
N ASP A 318 -9.91 -20.36 -1.35
CA ASP A 318 -10.25 -19.59 -2.57
C ASP A 318 -10.00 -18.07 -2.42
N THR A 319 -9.00 -17.71 -1.61
CA THR A 319 -8.71 -16.34 -1.21
C THR A 319 -7.22 -16.04 -1.31
N ILE A 320 -6.88 -14.84 -1.81
CA ILE A 320 -5.53 -14.29 -1.81
C ILE A 320 -5.49 -12.95 -1.06
N PHE A 321 -4.31 -12.61 -0.51
CA PHE A 321 -4.08 -11.35 0.19
C PHE A 321 -2.95 -10.55 -0.44
N ILE A 322 -3.26 -9.32 -0.82
CA ILE A 322 -2.31 -8.35 -1.35
C ILE A 322 -2.07 -7.27 -0.32
N LYS A 323 -0.82 -6.89 -0.12
CA LYS A 323 -0.41 -5.86 0.83
C LYS A 323 0.41 -4.79 0.13
N SER A 324 0.09 -3.52 0.36
CA SER A 324 0.95 -2.39 -0.03
C SER A 324 1.57 -1.79 1.21
N LEU A 325 2.84 -1.41 1.15
CA LEU A 325 3.59 -0.86 2.27
C LEU A 325 4.43 0.35 1.86
N PRO A 326 4.56 1.36 2.75
CA PRO A 326 5.60 2.37 2.64
C PRO A 326 6.99 1.74 2.90
N PRO A 327 8.08 2.37 2.40
CA PRO A 327 9.44 1.81 2.45
C PRO A 327 10.03 1.78 3.86
N THR A 328 9.44 2.50 4.80
CA THR A 328 9.85 2.53 6.21
C THR A 328 9.59 1.21 6.94
N LEU A 329 8.71 0.36 6.42
CA LEU A 329 8.42 -0.97 6.96
C LEU A 329 9.27 -2.03 6.25
N ARG A 330 10.41 -2.38 6.84
CA ARG A 330 11.31 -3.42 6.33
C ARG A 330 10.68 -4.81 6.50
N ILE A 331 9.96 -5.28 5.49
CA ILE A 331 9.44 -6.66 5.44
C ILE A 331 10.09 -7.46 4.30
N CYS A 332 10.53 -6.81 3.22
CA CYS A 332 11.19 -7.46 2.10
C CYS A 332 12.71 -7.27 2.20
N GLN A 333 13.43 -8.20 2.85
CA GLN A 333 14.86 -8.34 2.62
C GLN A 333 15.03 -9.00 1.24
N LYS A 334 15.73 -8.33 0.32
CA LYS A 334 16.37 -9.04 -0.78
C LYS A 334 17.53 -9.82 -0.14
N ASP A 335 17.41 -11.13 -0.08
CA ASP A 335 18.57 -11.99 0.20
C ASP A 335 19.54 -11.86 -0.98
N ASP A 336 20.58 -11.06 -0.81
CA ASP A 336 21.62 -10.83 -1.82
C ASP A 336 22.54 -12.05 -2.03
N HIS A 337 22.21 -13.24 -1.51
CA HIS A 337 23.12 -14.40 -1.45
C HIS A 337 22.53 -15.73 -1.96
N ASN A 338 21.53 -15.72 -2.85
CA ASN A 338 21.23 -16.94 -3.62
C ASN A 338 20.88 -16.64 -5.09
N HIS A 339 21.92 -16.72 -5.91
CA HIS A 339 21.85 -16.74 -7.36
C HIS A 339 21.28 -18.07 -7.89
N THR A 340 20.10 -18.50 -7.46
CA THR A 340 19.33 -19.52 -8.20
C THR A 340 17.91 -19.60 -7.67
N LEU A 341 16.98 -18.95 -8.37
CA LEU A 341 15.67 -19.48 -8.80
C LEU A 341 14.93 -18.36 -9.54
N TYR A 342 14.94 -18.50 -10.87
CA TYR A 342 14.07 -17.90 -11.89
C TYR A 342 14.03 -16.38 -12.12
N THR A 343 14.73 -16.03 -13.22
CA THR A 343 14.53 -14.90 -14.15
C THR A 343 14.66 -13.47 -13.61
N ARG A 344 15.92 -13.00 -13.63
CA ARG A 344 16.26 -11.61 -13.99
C ARG A 344 15.54 -11.22 -15.29
N VAL A 345 14.56 -10.33 -15.21
CA VAL A 345 14.25 -9.41 -16.30
C VAL A 345 14.40 -8.01 -15.72
N ARG A 346 15.18 -7.16 -16.41
CA ARG A 346 15.31 -5.74 -16.06
C ARG A 346 13.90 -5.13 -15.93
N PRO A 347 13.60 -4.31 -14.91
CA PRO A 347 12.27 -3.73 -14.78
C PRO A 347 12.08 -2.71 -15.91
N ILE A 348 11.38 -3.13 -16.97
CA ILE A 348 10.77 -2.21 -17.92
C ILE A 348 9.43 -1.83 -17.30
N TYR A 349 9.40 -0.73 -16.55
CA TYR A 349 8.14 -0.11 -16.16
C TYR A 349 7.49 0.45 -17.43
N ILE A 350 6.49 -0.26 -17.97
CA ILE A 350 5.77 0.24 -19.15
C ILE A 350 4.59 1.08 -18.67
N VAL A 351 4.62 2.36 -19.02
CA VAL A 351 3.49 3.29 -18.91
C VAL A 351 2.59 3.06 -20.13
N PHE A 352 1.40 2.47 -19.96
CA PHE A 352 0.43 2.39 -21.06
C PHE A 352 -0.67 3.44 -20.93
N ILE A 353 -0.68 4.36 -21.89
CA ILE A 353 -1.75 5.31 -22.13
C ILE A 353 -2.97 4.52 -22.62
N SER A 354 -3.97 4.32 -21.77
CA SER A 354 -5.25 3.74 -22.20
C SER A 354 -6.03 4.78 -23.03
N LYS A 355 -5.87 4.74 -24.35
CA LYS A 355 -6.68 5.48 -25.31
C LYS A 355 -7.95 4.66 -25.60
N TRP A 356 -8.99 4.83 -24.78
CA TRP A 356 -10.34 4.39 -25.13
C TRP A 356 -11.08 5.55 -25.78
N ARG A 357 -11.02 5.63 -27.10
CA ARG A 357 -11.98 6.39 -27.91
C ARG A 357 -13.13 5.43 -28.18
N VAL A 358 -14.28 5.69 -27.57
CA VAL A 358 -15.53 5.00 -27.93
C VAL A 358 -16.03 5.69 -29.19
N ASP A 359 -15.88 5.04 -30.33
CA ASP A 359 -16.62 5.40 -31.54
C ASP A 359 -18.07 4.90 -31.35
N LEU A 360 -19.00 5.84 -31.24
CA LEU A 360 -20.44 5.59 -31.39
C LEU A 360 -20.73 5.46 -32.89
N PRO A 361 -21.41 4.39 -33.36
CA PRO A 361 -21.98 4.40 -34.70
C PRO A 361 -23.21 5.31 -34.70
N VAL A 362 -23.15 6.35 -35.51
CA VAL A 362 -24.33 7.07 -35.99
C VAL A 362 -24.97 6.19 -37.06
N SER A 363 -26.17 5.72 -36.80
CA SER A 363 -27.17 5.36 -37.81
C SER A 363 -28.55 5.63 -37.26
#